data_AF-A0A074JZE1-F1
#
_entry.id   AF-A0A074JZE1-F1
#
_cell.length_a   1.000
_cell.length_b   1.000
_cell.length_c   1.000
_cell.angle_alpha   90.00
_cell.angle_beta   90.00
_cell.angle_gamma   90.00
#
_symmetry.space_group_name_H-M   'P 1'
#
loop_
_entity.id
_entity.type
_entity.pdbx_description
1 polymer ?
#
loop_
_entity_poly.entity_id
_entity_poly.type
_entity_poly.pdbx_seq_one_letter_code
_entity_poly.pdbx_strand_id
1 'polypeptide(L)'
;MSIEMDMSKLVTADAKATEAKAMRARAIKDACATRIAAILDANTMANIQSAAIIGALTTEQMETFRSAQQWISAMLSTARHAISEEIAPDWPMIPEGLHDLVAEF
;
A
#
# COMPACT_ATOMS: atom_id res chain seq x y z
N MET A 1 33.19 -22.27 39.49
CA MET A 1 33.08 -21.94 38.05
C MET A 1 31.90 -21.00 37.91
N SER A 2 32.15 -19.69 37.87
CA SER A 2 31.07 -18.69 37.77
C SER A 2 30.70 -18.53 36.31
N ILE A 3 29.44 -18.72 35.98
CA ILE A 3 28.92 -18.43 34.65
C ILE A 3 28.71 -16.92 34.58
N GLU A 4 29.57 -16.20 33.88
CA GLU A 4 29.32 -14.81 33.50
C GLU A 4 28.29 -14.80 32.35
N MET A 5 27.08 -14.35 32.66
CA MET A 5 26.09 -14.03 31.63
C MET A 5 26.33 -12.61 31.14
N ASP A 6 26.62 -12.47 29.85
CA ASP A 6 26.72 -11.19 29.17
C ASP A 6 25.31 -10.59 28.96
N MET A 7 24.90 -9.73 29.90
CA MET A 7 23.58 -9.09 29.91
C MET A 7 23.36 -8.16 28.70
N SER A 8 24.42 -7.79 27.96
CA SER A 8 24.29 -7.00 26.73
C SER A 8 23.65 -7.78 25.57
N LYS A 9 23.59 -9.11 25.67
CA LYS A 9 22.99 -10.00 24.66
C LYS A 9 21.57 -10.45 25.03
N LEU A 10 20.99 -9.89 26.08
CA LEU A 10 19.70 -10.31 26.60
C LEU A 10 18.58 -9.67 25.77
N VAL A 11 18.02 -10.43 24.82
CA VAL A 11 16.86 -9.99 24.04
C VAL A 11 15.61 -10.05 24.94
N THR A 12 15.10 -8.88 25.31
CA THR A 12 13.91 -8.77 26.16
C THR A 12 12.63 -9.10 25.39
N ALA A 13 11.56 -9.45 26.13
CA ALA A 13 10.24 -9.64 25.53
C ALA A 13 9.75 -8.38 24.81
N ASP A 14 10.04 -7.18 25.37
CA ASP A 14 9.67 -5.89 24.79
C ASP A 14 10.42 -5.62 23.48
N ALA A 15 11.70 -6.00 23.40
CA ALA A 15 12.48 -5.89 22.16
C ALA A 15 11.87 -6.76 21.05
N LYS A 16 11.52 -8.01 21.37
CA LYS A 16 10.84 -8.91 20.42
C LYS A 16 9.48 -8.39 19.99
N ALA A 17 8.69 -7.84 20.92
CA ALA A 17 7.39 -7.28 20.61
C ALA A 17 7.51 -6.05 19.68
N THR A 18 8.51 -5.19 19.92
CA THR A 18 8.79 -4.02 19.07
C THR A 18 9.21 -4.43 17.66
N GLU A 19 10.11 -5.41 17.55
CA GLU A 19 10.55 -5.97 16.27
C GLU A 19 9.38 -6.59 15.49
N ALA A 20 8.54 -7.39 16.17
CA ALA A 20 7.37 -8.00 15.56
C ALA A 20 6.38 -6.94 15.03
N LYS A 21 6.13 -5.86 15.78
CA LYS A 21 5.30 -4.73 15.31
C LYS A 21 5.89 -4.05 14.08
N ALA A 22 7.21 -3.82 14.06
CA ALA A 22 7.90 -3.20 12.93
C ALA A 22 7.84 -4.08 11.67
N MET A 23 8.10 -5.39 11.81
CA MET A 23 8.00 -6.36 10.72
C MET A 23 6.59 -6.42 10.14
N ARG A 24 5.57 -6.46 11.01
CA ARG A 24 4.18 -6.43 10.59
C ARG A 24 3.84 -5.15 9.83
N ALA A 25 4.23 -4.00 10.36
CA ALA A 25 3.98 -2.72 9.70
C ALA A 25 4.65 -2.66 8.32
N ARG A 26 5.85 -3.23 8.19
CA ARG A 26 6.54 -3.36 6.91
C ARG A 26 5.76 -4.26 5.94
N ALA A 27 5.32 -5.42 6.39
CA ALA A 27 4.54 -6.35 5.58
C ALA A 27 3.23 -5.73 5.07
N ILE A 28 2.51 -4.94 5.89
CA ILE A 28 1.29 -4.24 5.46
C ILE A 28 1.60 -3.18 4.40
N LYS A 29 2.69 -2.42 4.55
CA LYS A 29 3.12 -1.41 3.56
C LYS A 29 3.48 -2.07 2.22
N ASP A 30 4.26 -3.14 2.25
CA ASP A 30 4.65 -3.87 1.05
C ASP A 30 3.42 -4.49 0.38
N ALA A 31 2.51 -5.09 1.16
CA ALA A 31 1.25 -5.63 0.69
C ALA A 31 0.34 -4.58 0.00
N CYS A 32 0.29 -3.35 0.54
CA CYS A 32 -0.45 -2.23 -0.05
C CYS A 32 0.18 -1.81 -1.39
N ALA A 33 1.51 -1.61 -1.41
CA ALA A 33 2.24 -1.24 -2.61
C ALA A 33 2.09 -2.29 -3.73
N THR A 34 2.25 -3.57 -3.41
CA THR A 34 2.06 -4.67 -4.37
C THR A 34 0.65 -4.70 -4.96
N ARG A 35 -0.39 -4.48 -4.15
CA ARG A 35 -1.78 -4.47 -4.62
C ARG A 35 -2.06 -3.32 -5.57
N ILE A 36 -1.56 -2.13 -5.26
CA ILE A 36 -1.67 -0.96 -6.14
C ILE A 36 -0.93 -1.24 -7.46
N ALA A 37 0.34 -1.65 -7.38
CA ALA A 37 1.18 -1.87 -8.55
C ALA A 37 0.75 -3.06 -9.42
N ALA A 38 0.00 -4.03 -8.87
CA ALA A 38 -0.56 -5.13 -9.65
C ALA A 38 -1.63 -4.69 -10.66
N ILE A 39 -2.21 -3.50 -10.45
CA ILE A 39 -3.24 -2.93 -11.33
C ILE A 39 -2.70 -1.69 -12.02
N LEU A 40 -2.11 -0.78 -11.26
CA LEU A 40 -1.69 0.53 -11.73
C LEU A 40 -0.25 0.77 -11.32
N ASP A 41 0.67 0.22 -12.12
CA ASP A 41 2.10 0.43 -11.93
C ASP A 41 2.51 1.88 -12.25
N ALA A 42 3.78 2.20 -11.98
CA ALA A 42 4.29 3.56 -12.15
C ALA A 42 4.26 4.05 -13.60
N ASN A 43 4.44 3.17 -14.59
CA ASN A 43 4.43 3.52 -16.00
C ASN A 43 3.00 3.78 -16.46
N THR A 44 2.07 2.87 -16.18
CA THR A 44 0.66 3.06 -16.52
C THR A 44 0.08 4.30 -15.84
N MET A 45 0.42 4.54 -14.57
CA MET A 45 0.04 5.78 -13.87
C MET A 45 0.56 7.02 -14.60
N ALA A 46 1.83 7.03 -15.01
CA ALA A 46 2.42 8.16 -15.72
C ALA A 46 1.78 8.38 -17.11
N ASN A 47 1.43 7.30 -17.82
CA ASN A 47 0.75 7.36 -19.11
C ASN A 47 -0.65 7.99 -18.96
N ILE A 48 -1.46 7.49 -18.01
CA ILE A 48 -2.81 8.02 -17.76
C ILE A 48 -2.75 9.48 -17.27
N GLN A 49 -1.80 9.81 -16.39
CA GLN A 49 -1.58 11.19 -15.94
C GLN A 49 -1.23 12.12 -17.11
N SER A 50 -0.34 11.69 -17.99
CA SER A 50 0.05 12.48 -19.17
C SER A 50 -1.15 12.69 -20.11
N ALA A 51 -1.94 11.64 -20.34
CA ALA A 51 -3.16 11.72 -21.13
C ALA A 51 -4.20 12.66 -20.51
N ALA A 52 -4.35 12.64 -19.19
CA ALA A 52 -5.22 13.57 -18.45
C ALA A 52 -4.76 15.03 -18.63
N ILE A 53 -3.45 15.29 -18.53
CA ILE A 53 -2.87 16.63 -18.68
C ILE A 53 -3.11 17.22 -20.07
N ILE A 54 -2.96 16.42 -21.12
CA ILE A 54 -3.15 16.88 -22.50
C ILE A 54 -4.61 16.84 -22.97
N GLY A 55 -5.54 16.40 -22.11
CA GLY A 55 -6.96 16.28 -22.44
C GLY A 55 -7.30 15.13 -23.40
N ALA A 56 -6.47 14.09 -23.43
CA ALA A 56 -6.69 12.91 -24.28
C ALA A 56 -7.65 11.87 -23.68
N LEU A 57 -7.95 11.96 -22.38
CA LEU A 57 -8.96 11.12 -21.75
C LEU A 57 -10.37 11.57 -22.12
N THR A 58 -11.24 10.60 -22.42
CA THR A 58 -12.69 10.84 -22.46
C THR A 58 -13.21 11.25 -21.07
N THR A 59 -14.43 11.80 -21.02
CA THR A 59 -15.07 12.13 -19.75
C THR A 59 -15.17 10.92 -18.81
N GLU A 60 -15.55 9.77 -19.35
CA GLU A 60 -15.66 8.50 -18.61
C GLU A 60 -14.28 8.02 -18.10
N GLN A 61 -13.25 8.00 -18.96
CA GLN A 61 -11.89 7.64 -18.53
C GLN A 61 -11.36 8.57 -17.45
N MET A 62 -11.65 9.87 -17.53
CA MET A 62 -11.26 10.84 -16.51
C MET A 62 -12.00 10.60 -15.18
N GLU A 63 -13.28 10.21 -15.21
CA GLU A 63 -14.03 9.80 -14.02
C GLU A 63 -13.47 8.52 -13.39
N THR A 64 -13.17 7.51 -14.20
CA THR A 64 -12.49 6.28 -13.76
C THR A 64 -11.12 6.60 -13.15
N PHE A 65 -10.34 7.50 -13.76
CA PHE A 65 -9.04 7.89 -13.23
C PHE A 65 -9.16 8.61 -11.88
N ARG A 66 -10.16 9.48 -11.69
CA ARG A 66 -10.44 10.09 -10.38
C ARG A 66 -10.80 9.04 -9.33
N SER A 67 -11.64 8.06 -9.70
CA SER A 67 -11.99 6.93 -8.82
C SER A 67 -10.75 6.09 -8.45
N ALA A 68 -9.83 5.89 -9.39
CA ALA A 68 -8.54 5.22 -9.14
C ALA A 68 -7.70 5.98 -8.11
N GLN A 69 -7.61 7.32 -8.21
CA GLN A 69 -6.89 8.13 -7.22
C GLN A 69 -7.53 8.07 -5.83
N GLN A 70 -8.86 8.08 -5.75
CA GLN A 70 -9.58 7.90 -4.48
C GLN A 70 -9.32 6.52 -3.88
N TRP A 71 -9.32 5.47 -4.70
CA TRP A 71 -8.99 4.11 -4.28
C TRP A 71 -7.55 3.99 -3.77
N ILE A 72 -6.56 4.58 -4.43
CA ILE A 72 -5.18 4.61 -3.92
C ILE A 72 -5.12 5.29 -2.54
N SER A 73 -5.80 6.44 -2.40
CA SER A 73 -5.87 7.14 -1.11
C SER A 73 -6.49 6.26 -0.02
N ALA A 74 -7.57 5.55 -0.35
CA ALA A 74 -8.23 4.60 0.54
C ALA A 74 -7.32 3.42 0.91
N MET A 75 -6.62 2.81 -0.06
CA MET A 75 -5.63 1.75 0.17
C MET A 75 -4.54 2.18 1.16
N LEU A 76 -4.00 3.40 0.98
CA LEU A 76 -2.98 3.96 1.87
C LEU A 76 -3.56 4.27 3.26
N SER A 77 -4.82 4.71 3.33
CA SER A 77 -5.52 4.96 4.59
C SER A 77 -5.76 3.66 5.36
N THR A 78 -6.26 2.62 4.70
CA THR A 78 -6.45 1.28 5.25
C THR A 78 -5.13 0.73 5.80
N ALA A 79 -4.03 0.85 5.05
CA ALA A 79 -2.72 0.39 5.53
C ALA A 79 -2.28 1.11 6.81
N ARG A 80 -2.43 2.45 6.87
CA ARG A 80 -2.11 3.22 8.07
C ARG A 80 -2.99 2.85 9.25
N HIS A 81 -4.29 2.69 9.03
CA HIS A 81 -5.25 2.30 10.05
C HIS A 81 -4.94 0.90 10.62
N ALA A 82 -4.69 -0.09 9.75
CA ALA A 82 -4.33 -1.44 10.15
C ALA A 82 -3.04 -1.50 10.98
N ILE A 83 -2.08 -0.62 10.69
CA ILE A 83 -0.83 -0.49 11.47
C ILE A 83 -1.12 0.14 12.83
N SER A 84 -1.91 1.22 12.88
CA SER A 84 -2.27 1.94 14.11
C SER A 84 -3.03 1.05 15.09
N GLU A 85 -4.10 0.41 14.60
CA GLU A 85 -5.01 -0.37 15.44
C GLU A 85 -4.53 -1.80 15.66
N GLU A 86 -3.39 -2.17 15.10
CA GLU A 86 -2.87 -3.53 15.16
C GLU A 86 -3.90 -4.57 14.68
N ILE A 87 -4.67 -4.26 13.63
CA ILE A 87 -5.66 -5.15 12.97
C ILE A 87 -5.27 -5.59 11.55
N ALA A 88 -6.01 -6.56 10.99
CA ALA A 88 -5.86 -6.92 9.59
C ALA A 88 -6.42 -5.80 8.69
N PRO A 89 -5.75 -5.46 7.56
CA PRO A 89 -6.26 -4.46 6.64
C PRO A 89 -7.48 -4.98 5.87
N ASP A 90 -8.55 -4.19 5.89
CA ASP A 90 -9.72 -4.37 5.04
C ASP A 90 -9.55 -3.52 3.76
N TRP A 91 -9.07 -4.16 2.69
CA TRP A 91 -8.69 -3.47 1.47
C TRP A 91 -9.91 -2.99 0.70
N PRO A 92 -9.96 -1.72 0.25
CA PRO A 92 -11.06 -1.21 -0.54
C PRO A 92 -11.20 -1.96 -1.87
N MET A 93 -12.44 -2.08 -2.33
CA MET A 93 -12.77 -2.66 -3.63
C MET A 93 -12.14 -1.86 -4.77
N ILE A 94 -11.70 -2.56 -5.80
CA ILE A 94 -11.16 -1.97 -7.03
C ILE A 94 -12.30 -1.20 -7.72
N PRO A 95 -12.08 0.06 -8.16
CA PRO A 95 -13.08 0.81 -8.91
C PRO A 95 -13.49 0.12 -10.20
N GLU A 96 -14.77 0.22 -10.52
CA GLU A 96 -15.30 -0.22 -11.82
C GLU A 96 -14.58 0.50 -12.97
N GLY A 97 -14.31 -0.22 -14.06
CA GLY A 97 -13.62 0.30 -15.25
C GLY A 97 -12.12 0.55 -15.08
N LEU A 98 -11.54 0.42 -13.88
CA LEU A 98 -10.10 0.67 -13.69
C LEU A 98 -9.23 -0.31 -14.50
N HIS A 99 -9.61 -1.58 -14.55
CA HIS A 99 -8.87 -2.55 -15.35
C HIS A 99 -8.93 -2.24 -16.84
N ASP A 100 -10.08 -1.77 -17.34
CA ASP A 100 -10.24 -1.41 -18.74
C ASP A 100 -9.42 -0.15 -19.07
N LEU A 101 -9.48 0.87 -18.22
CA LEU A 101 -8.64 2.07 -18.34
C LEU A 101 -7.15 1.71 -18.36
N VAL A 102 -6.70 0.82 -17.47
CA VAL A 102 -5.31 0.34 -17.44
C VAL A 102 -4.94 -0.42 -18.71
N ALA A 103 -5.84 -1.22 -19.27
CA ALA A 103 -5.57 -1.97 -20.50
C ALA A 103 -5.36 -1.06 -21.73
N GLU A 104 -5.87 0.17 -21.67
CA GLU A 104 -5.74 1.17 -22.73
C GLU A 104 -4.45 2.03 -22.63
N PHE A 105 -3.69 1.97 -21.52
CA PHE A 105 -2.55 2.86 -21.22
C PHE A 105 -1.28 2.15 -20.71
#